data_AF-A0A9P5LKX9-F1
#
_entry.id   AF-A0A9P5LKX9-F1
#
_cell.length_a   1.000
_cell.length_b   1.000
_cell.length_c   1.000
_cell.angle_alpha   90.00
_cell.angle_beta   90.00
_cell.angle_gamma   90.00
#
_symmetry.space_group_name_H-M   'P 1'
#
loop_
_entity.id
_entity.type
_entity.pdbx_description
1 polymer ?
#
loop_
_entity_poly.entity_id
_entity_poly.type
_entity_poly.pdbx_seq_one_letter_code
_entity_poly.pdbx_strand_id
1 'polypeptide(L)' 'MVLTINRPEKHNAFTVEIEDDMIKLFNLFDLDDRVKAVVVTGAGRTFCAGADLDIGLERTPGEGGKDHRDG' A
#
# COMPACT_ATOMS: atom_id res chain seq x y z
N MET A 1 -12.72 -6.13 -6.51
CA MET A 1 -11.41 -5.88 -7.19
C MET A 1 -10.30 -6.45 -6.31
N VAL A 2 -9.25 -7.02 -6.89
CA VAL A 2 -8.09 -7.54 -6.13
C VAL A 2 -6.85 -6.76 -6.53
N LEU A 3 -6.17 -6.15 -5.55
CA LEU A 3 -4.89 -5.48 -5.70
C LEU A 3 -3.83 -6.34 -5.01
N THR A 4 -2.80 -6.74 -5.77
CA THR A 4 -1.73 -7.59 -5.25
C THR A 4 -0.42 -6.82 -5.19
N ILE A 5 0.17 -6.69 -4.01
CA ILE A 5 1.56 -6.23 -3.85
C ILE A 5 2.45 -7.40 -4.28
N ASN A 6 3.26 -7.20 -5.33
CA ASN A 6 3.98 -8.28 -6.00
C ASN A 6 5.50 -8.06 -5.99
N ARG A 7 6.10 -8.14 -4.79
CA ARG A 7 7.55 -8.18 -4.57
C ARG A 7 7.91 -9.32 -3.61
N PRO A 8 7.54 -10.58 -3.93
CA PRO A 8 7.62 -11.69 -2.99
C PRO A 8 9.05 -11.96 -2.49
N GLU A 9 10.07 -11.67 -3.30
CA GLU A 9 11.50 -11.76 -2.97
C GLU A 9 11.95 -10.75 -1.91
N LYS A 10 11.18 -9.67 -1.71
CA LYS A 10 11.36 -8.68 -0.64
C LYS A 10 10.27 -8.77 0.43
N HIS A 11 9.58 -9.92 0.52
CA HIS A 11 8.43 -10.10 1.41
C HIS A 11 7.35 -9.02 1.24
N ASN A 12 7.19 -8.55 0.00
CA ASN A 12 6.30 -7.45 -0.37
C ASN A 12 6.58 -6.16 0.42
N ALA A 13 7.84 -5.89 0.78
CA ALA A 13 8.23 -4.67 1.48
C ALA A 13 7.76 -3.41 0.74
N PHE A 14 7.29 -2.45 1.51
CA PHE A 14 6.58 -1.26 1.08
C PHE A 14 7.55 -0.14 0.70
N THR A 15 7.27 0.54 -0.40
CA THR A 15 8.07 1.62 -0.96
C THR A 15 7.17 2.81 -1.30
N VAL A 16 7.76 3.99 -1.50
CA VAL A 16 7.03 5.18 -1.97
C VAL A 16 6.35 4.91 -3.32
N GLU A 17 7.00 4.18 -4.22
CA GLU A 17 6.43 3.80 -5.52
C GLU A 17 5.17 2.94 -5.38
N ILE A 18 5.18 1.94 -4.49
CA ILE A 18 4.00 1.11 -4.21
C ILE A 18 2.86 1.97 -3.69
N GLU A 19 3.15 2.92 -2.79
CA GLU A 19 2.11 3.79 -2.27
C GLU A 19 1.51 4.70 -3.36
N ASP A 20 2.35 5.33 -4.18
CA ASP A 20 1.92 6.19 -5.28
C ASP A 20 1.05 5.41 -6.29
N ASP A 21 1.40 4.16 -6.56
CA ASP A 21 0.62 3.29 -7.43
C ASP A 21 -0.70 2.85 -6.79
N MET A 22 -0.71 2.55 -5.48
CA MET A 22 -1.94 2.25 -4.75
C MET A 22 -2.90 3.44 -4.75
N ILE A 23 -2.40 4.66 -4.56
CA ILE A 23 -3.22 5.89 -4.63
C ILE A 23 -3.88 6.02 -6.02
N LYS A 24 -3.09 5.87 -7.10
CA LYS A 24 -3.62 5.91 -8.48
C LYS A 24 -4.69 4.84 -8.70
N LEU A 25 -4.43 3.61 -8.27
CA LEU A 25 -5.34 2.49 -8.44
C LEU A 25 -6.64 2.68 -7.66
N PHE A 26 -6.57 3.15 -6.41
CA PHE A 26 -7.78 3.44 -5.64
C PHE A 26 -8.61 4.56 -6.26
N ASN A 27 -7.98 5.62 -6.79
CA ASN A 27 -8.70 6.65 -7.55
C ASN A 27 -9.40 6.07 -8.79
N LEU A 28 -8.77 5.12 -9.49
CA LEU A 28 -9.40 4.45 -10.63
C LEU A 28 -10.56 3.53 -10.20
N PHE A 29 -10.42 2.85 -9.08
CA PHE A 29 -11.46 1.97 -8.55
C PHE A 29 -12.68 2.74 -8.04
N ASP A 30 -12.47 3.92 -7.47
CA ASP A 30 -13.54 4.83 -7.01
C ASP A 30 -14.43 5.31 -8.17
N LEU A 31 -13.85 5.50 -9.35
CA LEU A 31 -14.58 5.92 -10.55
C LEU A 31 -15.37 4.78 -11.23
N ASP A 32 -15.16 3.53 -10.84
CA ASP A 32 -15.83 2.38 -11.44
C ASP A 32 -16.95 1.87 -10.54
N ASP A 33 -18.19 2.24 -10.86
CA ASP A 33 -19.39 1.83 -10.14
C ASP A 33 -19.55 0.30 -9.99
N ARG A 34 -18.84 -0.51 -10.78
CA ARG A 34 -18.86 -1.98 -10.64
C ARG A 34 -18.01 -2.46 -9.46
N VAL A 35 -17.06 -1.66 -9.00
CA VAL A 35 -16.18 -1.99 -7.86
C VAL A 35 -16.92 -1.69 -6.56
N LYS A 36 -17.37 -2.75 -5.88
CA LYS A 36 -18.05 -2.62 -4.57
C LYS A 36 -17.14 -2.86 -3.38
N ALA A 37 -15.99 -3.48 -3.60
CA ALA A 37 -14.98 -3.76 -2.60
C ALA A 37 -13.62 -3.98 -3.26
N VAL A 38 -12.55 -3.63 -2.55
CA VAL A 38 -11.16 -3.89 -2.94
C VAL A 38 -10.52 -4.78 -1.89
N VAL A 39 -9.97 -5.92 -2.32
CA VAL A 39 -9.13 -6.79 -1.49
C VAL A 39 -7.70 -6.47 -1.83
N VAL A 40 -6.94 -6.00 -0.84
CA VAL A 40 -5.49 -5.83 -0.96
C VAL A 40 -4.82 -7.07 -0.39
N THR A 41 -3.91 -7.68 -1.14
CA THR A 41 -3.19 -8.88 -0.74
C THR A 41 -1.73 -8.84 -1.18
N GLY A 42 -0.91 -9.74 -0.64
CA GLY A 42 0.49 -9.91 -1.03
C GLY A 42 0.68 -11.16 -1.89
N ALA A 43 1.57 -11.10 -2.88
CA ALA A 43 1.99 -12.27 -3.61
C ALA A 43 2.81 -13.21 -2.71
N GLY A 44 2.65 -14.52 -2.90
CA GLY A 44 3.40 -15.53 -2.14
C GLY A 44 2.84 -15.77 -0.74
N ARG A 45 3.73 -15.85 0.26
CA ARG A 45 3.39 -16.33 1.62
C ARG A 45 3.09 -15.22 2.62
N THR A 46 3.41 -13.98 2.30
CA THR A 46 3.36 -12.83 3.22
C THR A 46 2.52 -11.72 2.63
N PHE A 47 1.80 -10.97 3.46
CA PHE A 47 1.10 -9.78 3.00
C PHE A 47 2.09 -8.66 2.60
N CYS A 48 2.75 -8.06 3.60
CA CYS A 48 3.75 -7.01 3.44
C CYS A 48 4.61 -6.96 4.72
N ALA A 49 5.94 -6.86 4.59
CA ALA A 49 6.86 -6.82 5.71
C ALA A 49 7.00 -5.45 6.40
N GLY A 50 6.29 -4.41 5.92
CA GLY A 50 6.46 -3.02 6.36
C GLY A 50 7.40 -2.25 5.43
N ALA A 51 8.07 -1.21 5.93
CA ALA A 51 9.01 -0.41 5.14
C ALA A 51 10.15 -1.25 4.56
N ASP A 52 10.51 -1.00 3.31
CA ASP A 52 11.70 -1.59 2.69
C ASP A 52 12.96 -1.07 3.40
N LEU A 53 13.77 -1.99 3.95
CA LEU A 53 14.93 -1.63 4.77
C LEU A 53 16.13 -1.16 3.94
N ASP A 54 16.17 -1.47 2.64
CA ASP A 54 17.28 -1.08 1.77
C ASP A 54 17.15 0.38 1.31
N ILE A 55 15.91 0.86 1.16
CA ILE A 55 15.62 2.19 0.61
C ILE A 55 14.82 3.09 1.57
N GLY A 56 14.31 2.54 2.68
CA GLY A 56 13.51 3.25 3.66
C GLY A 56 12.09 3.60 3.18
N LEU A 57 11.38 4.35 4.02
CA LEU A 57 10.08 4.94 3.70
C LEU A 57 10.12 6.44 3.99
N GLU A 58 11.02 7.15 3.31
CA GLU A 58 11.17 8.59 3.52
C GLU A 58 10.18 9.39 2.67
N ARG A 59 9.26 10.07 3.36
CA ARG A 59 8.56 11.26 2.88
C ARG A 59 8.63 12.31 3.98
N THR A 60 9.59 13.23 3.98
CA THR A 60 9.64 14.30 5.01
C THR A 60 10.03 15.65 4.40
N PRO A 61 9.53 16.80 4.93
CA PRO A 61 9.26 17.05 6.35
C PRO A 61 7.93 17.76 6.73
N GLY A 62 7.30 17.29 7.81
CA GLY A 62 6.25 18.01 8.55
C GLY A 62 5.00 17.17 8.82
N GLU A 63 4.58 17.14 10.09
CA GLU A 63 3.39 16.46 10.62
C GLU A 63 3.53 14.94 10.82
N GLY A 64 4.10 14.60 11.99
CA GLY A 64 3.88 13.31 12.62
C GLY A 64 2.39 13.04 12.73
N GLY A 65 2.02 11.81 12.33
CA GLY A 65 0.64 11.34 12.28
C GLY A 65 -0.14 11.77 13.50
N LYS A 66 -1.27 12.45 13.27
CA LYS A 66 -2.36 12.41 14.23
C LYS A 66 -2.74 10.95 14.31
N ASP A 67 -2.36 10.31 15.41
CA ASP A 67 -2.71 8.94 15.76
C ASP A 67 -4.24 8.95 15.94
N HIS A 68 -4.97 8.88 14.83
CA HIS A 68 -6.42 8.80 14.81
C HIS A 68 -6.77 7.34 15.09
N ARG A 69 -6.66 6.99 16.38
CA ARG A 69 -7.20 5.76 16.92
C ARG A 69 -8.54 6.09 17.56
N ASP A 70 -9.57 6.14 16.73
CA ASP A 70 -10.95 6.16 17.20
C ASP A 70 -11.34 4.70 17.50
N GLY A 71 -10.93 4.24 18.68
CA GLY A 71 -11.41 3.02 19.30
C GLY A 71 -12.67 3.28 20.13
#